data_AF-A0A819DGC7-F1
#
_entry.id   AF-A0A819DGC7-F1
#
_cell.length_a   1.000
_cell.length_b   1.000
_cell.length_c   1.000
_cell.angle_alpha   90.00
_cell.angle_beta   90.00
_cell.angle_gamma   90.00
#
_symmetry.space_group_name_H-M   'P 1'
#
loop_
_entity.id
_entity.type
_entity.pdbx_description
1 polymer ?
#
loop_
_entity_poly.entity_id
_entity_poly.type
_entity_poly.pdbx_seq_one_letter_code
_entity_poly.pdbx_strand_id
1 'polypeptide(L)'
;MHPLSILPSRSGSNSFFVHSDEVASYEFKSDTFLRVAMSLLPITAVVSYQIDAIWQLQFRNMYAGLCSTILHIFYFLQFYTHLKYKSKTMTYIYTYLYHILIWIFKTGGNIIYFLYHHHEKNIFHQCIFALRTIQDTIFISFICIYKIRSYDPLICVQHKALFSVISRLEIILAILVPIFAQENLVKKTVANISLFILYDFFSVYYHLFTLRLKWALWLFVVFITISVVNEWLYFVNHQWYLCDQISTGFEFLAECACCLVIIWQFKLPIIILPSDQT
;
A
#
# COMPACT_ATOMS: atom_id res chain seq x y z
N MET A 1 -3.25 23.72 -73.26
CA MET A 1 -2.16 23.27 -72.37
C MET A 1 -2.64 23.39 -70.93
N HIS A 2 -2.54 22.28 -70.21
CA HIS A 2 -2.87 21.99 -68.80
C HIS A 2 -3.74 22.94 -67.93
N PRO A 3 -4.85 22.42 -67.36
CA PRO A 3 -5.61 23.04 -66.29
C PRO A 3 -5.10 22.59 -64.90
N LEU A 4 -5.16 23.47 -63.89
CA LEU A 4 -5.01 23.14 -62.47
C LEU A 4 -6.03 24.00 -61.71
N SER A 5 -7.22 23.48 -61.43
CA SER A 5 -7.60 22.53 -60.39
C SER A 5 -8.07 23.26 -59.12
N ILE A 6 -9.39 23.30 -59.01
CA ILE A 6 -10.20 23.63 -57.86
C ILE A 6 -9.73 22.81 -56.65
N LEU A 7 -9.37 23.49 -55.56
CA LEU A 7 -9.20 22.89 -54.24
C LEU A 7 -10.56 22.46 -53.69
N PRO A 8 -10.79 21.19 -53.34
CA PRO A 8 -11.95 20.81 -52.57
C PRO A 8 -11.70 21.09 -51.08
N SER A 9 -12.62 21.82 -50.47
CA SER A 9 -12.81 21.88 -49.03
C SER A 9 -13.06 20.46 -48.50
N ARG A 10 -12.10 19.88 -47.80
CA ARG A 10 -12.32 18.68 -46.98
C ARG A 10 -12.43 19.10 -45.53
N SER A 11 -13.69 19.28 -45.09
CA SER A 11 -14.06 19.02 -43.71
C SER A 11 -13.85 17.53 -43.46
N GLY A 12 -12.99 17.25 -42.49
CA GLY A 12 -12.65 15.90 -42.07
C GLY A 12 -12.19 16.00 -40.63
N SER A 13 -13.15 16.30 -39.75
CA SER A 13 -12.98 16.11 -38.32
C SER A 13 -12.78 14.61 -38.07
N ASN A 14 -11.52 14.17 -38.16
CA ASN A 14 -11.14 12.88 -37.59
C ASN A 14 -11.11 13.05 -36.08
N SER A 15 -12.30 12.97 -35.49
CA SER A 15 -12.50 12.66 -34.09
C SER A 15 -11.88 11.29 -33.81
N PHE A 16 -10.58 11.29 -33.53
CA PHE A 16 -9.90 10.21 -32.84
C PHE A 16 -10.27 10.27 -31.35
N PHE A 17 -11.57 10.31 -31.06
CA PHE A 17 -12.09 9.86 -29.78
C PHE A 17 -12.13 8.34 -29.89
N VAL A 18 -10.97 7.74 -29.64
CA VAL A 18 -10.94 6.34 -29.22
C VAL A 18 -11.91 6.25 -28.05
N HIS A 19 -12.96 5.44 -28.19
CA HIS A 19 -13.83 5.03 -27.11
C HIS A 19 -12.95 4.48 -25.97
N SER A 20 -12.60 5.36 -25.02
CA SER A 20 -11.92 5.01 -23.78
C SER A 20 -12.80 4.16 -22.85
N ASP A 21 -14.10 4.05 -23.18
CA ASP A 21 -15.08 3.29 -22.41
C ASP A 21 -15.12 1.80 -22.79
N GLU A 22 -14.64 1.42 -24.00
CA GLU A 22 -14.63 0.01 -24.44
C GLU A 22 -13.34 -0.75 -24.08
N VAL A 23 -12.25 -0.05 -23.74
CA VAL A 23 -11.01 -0.71 -23.27
C VAL A 23 -11.03 -0.95 -21.75
N ALA A 24 -11.85 -0.22 -21.00
CA ALA A 24 -12.03 -0.42 -19.57
C ALA A 24 -12.94 -1.62 -19.22
N SER A 25 -13.68 -2.15 -20.21
CA SER A 25 -14.57 -3.30 -20.05
C SER A 25 -13.95 -4.61 -20.53
N TYR A 26 -12.62 -4.70 -20.66
CA TYR A 26 -11.94 -5.98 -20.84
C TYR A 26 -12.14 -6.85 -19.60
N GLU A 27 -13.23 -7.62 -19.66
CA GLU A 27 -13.57 -8.81 -18.89
C GLU A 27 -12.80 -8.96 -17.58
N PHE A 28 -13.34 -8.31 -16.54
CA PHE A 28 -13.21 -8.72 -15.14
C PHE A 28 -13.93 -10.08 -14.93
N LYS A 29 -13.65 -11.06 -15.78
CA LYS A 29 -14.19 -12.41 -15.70
C LYS A 29 -13.46 -13.13 -14.58
N SER A 30 -13.83 -12.75 -13.36
CA SER A 30 -13.79 -13.60 -12.18
C SER A 30 -12.54 -14.47 -12.11
N ASP A 31 -11.34 -13.87 -12.15
CA ASP A 31 -10.14 -14.66 -11.91
C ASP A 31 -10.12 -15.02 -10.42
N THR A 32 -10.61 -16.23 -10.16
CA THR A 32 -10.70 -16.81 -8.83
C THR A 32 -9.32 -16.89 -8.21
N PHE A 33 -8.26 -17.10 -9.01
CA PHE A 33 -6.89 -17.12 -8.51
C PHE A 33 -6.50 -15.77 -7.93
N LEU A 34 -6.69 -14.67 -8.65
CA LEU A 34 -6.32 -13.33 -8.16
C LEU A 34 -7.07 -12.95 -6.89
N ARG A 35 -8.37 -13.27 -6.82
CA ARG A 35 -9.16 -13.02 -5.59
C ARG A 35 -8.65 -13.83 -4.41
N VAL A 36 -8.35 -15.11 -4.62
CA VAL A 36 -7.81 -15.99 -3.58
C VAL A 36 -6.42 -15.50 -3.14
N ALA A 37 -5.53 -15.20 -4.08
CA ALA A 37 -4.18 -14.70 -3.80
C ALA A 37 -4.23 -13.38 -3.03
N MET A 38 -5.00 -12.40 -3.50
CA MET A 38 -5.15 -11.10 -2.84
C MET A 38 -5.78 -11.22 -1.44
N SER A 39 -6.56 -12.28 -1.18
CA SER A 39 -7.16 -12.52 0.14
C SER A 39 -6.20 -13.25 1.10
N LEU A 40 -5.48 -14.26 0.59
CA LEU A 40 -4.57 -15.10 1.38
C LEU A 40 -3.26 -14.38 1.71
N LEU A 41 -2.64 -13.68 0.75
CA LEU A 41 -1.34 -13.05 0.94
C LEU A 41 -1.31 -12.09 2.14
N PRO A 42 -2.32 -11.20 2.35
CA PRO A 42 -2.35 -10.35 3.53
C PRO A 42 -2.46 -11.15 4.84
N ILE A 43 -3.28 -12.21 4.87
CA ILE A 43 -3.42 -13.08 6.05
C ILE A 43 -2.09 -13.75 6.38
N THR A 44 -1.44 -14.36 5.39
CA THR A 44 -0.13 -14.97 5.56
C THR A 44 0.87 -13.94 6.08
N ALA A 45 0.86 -12.72 5.55
CA ALA A 45 1.77 -11.67 5.96
C ALA A 45 1.55 -11.22 7.42
N VAL A 46 0.32 -11.04 7.89
CA VAL A 46 0.07 -10.71 9.31
C VAL A 46 0.38 -11.86 10.25
N VAL A 47 0.12 -13.12 9.86
CA VAL A 47 0.48 -14.28 10.66
C VAL A 47 2.01 -14.41 10.78
N SER A 48 2.73 -14.28 9.66
CA SER A 48 4.20 -14.27 9.67
C SER A 48 4.76 -13.14 10.52
N TYR A 49 4.18 -11.94 10.45
CA TYR A 49 4.57 -10.82 11.29
C TYR A 49 4.36 -11.08 12.79
N GLN A 50 3.24 -11.70 13.18
CA GLN A 50 3.03 -12.07 14.58
C GLN A 50 4.04 -13.12 15.05
N ILE A 51 4.30 -14.14 14.25
CA ILE A 51 5.30 -15.18 14.57
C ILE A 51 6.67 -14.53 14.76
N ASP A 52 7.07 -13.62 13.87
CA ASP A 52 8.31 -12.86 13.98
C ASP A 52 8.37 -12.00 15.24
N ALA A 53 7.28 -11.29 15.58
CA ALA A 53 7.19 -10.49 16.79
C ALA A 53 7.35 -11.33 18.08
N ILE A 54 6.65 -12.49 18.15
CA ILE A 54 6.76 -13.43 19.28
C ILE A 54 8.19 -13.97 19.35
N TRP A 55 8.75 -14.35 18.21
CA TRP A 55 10.11 -14.88 18.13
C TRP A 55 11.14 -13.86 18.62
N GLN A 56 10.99 -12.59 18.27
CA GLN A 56 11.86 -11.52 18.78
C GLN A 56 11.74 -11.35 20.29
N LEU A 57 10.51 -11.38 20.82
CA LEU A 57 10.29 -11.28 22.26
C LEU A 57 11.03 -12.39 23.03
N GLN A 58 11.07 -13.60 22.46
CA GLN A 58 11.67 -14.77 23.10
C GLN A 58 13.19 -14.89 22.88
N PHE A 59 13.67 -14.68 21.65
CA PHE A 59 15.02 -15.08 21.24
C PHE A 59 15.93 -13.91 20.86
N ARG A 60 15.44 -12.66 20.83
CA ARG A 60 16.21 -11.44 20.48
C ARG A 60 17.04 -11.55 19.18
N ASN A 61 16.60 -12.39 18.24
CA ASN A 61 17.40 -12.83 17.09
C ASN A 61 17.11 -12.08 15.76
N MET A 62 17.83 -12.48 14.70
CA MET A 62 18.29 -11.67 13.57
C MET A 62 17.26 -11.27 12.49
N TYR A 63 16.13 -11.99 12.36
CA TYR A 63 15.19 -11.81 11.22
C TYR A 63 14.19 -10.66 11.34
N ALA A 64 14.39 -9.81 12.35
CA ALA A 64 13.63 -8.60 12.60
C ALA A 64 13.54 -7.72 11.35
N GLY A 65 12.38 -7.70 10.69
CA GLY A 65 12.09 -6.75 9.60
C GLY A 65 11.70 -7.37 8.26
N LEU A 66 12.15 -8.60 7.93
CA LEU A 66 11.78 -9.26 6.66
C LEU A 66 10.27 -9.51 6.59
N CYS A 67 9.72 -10.08 7.66
CA CYS A 67 8.27 -10.29 7.79
C CYS A 67 7.50 -8.97 7.85
N SER A 68 8.10 -7.91 8.42
CA SER A 68 7.52 -6.56 8.40
C SER A 68 7.40 -6.01 6.96
N THR A 69 8.37 -6.26 6.09
CA THR A 69 8.34 -5.80 4.69
C THR A 69 7.26 -6.48 3.87
N ILE A 70 7.18 -7.80 4.01
CA ILE A 70 6.12 -8.62 3.42
C ILE A 70 4.76 -8.15 3.94
N LEU A 71 4.67 -7.86 5.24
CA LEU A 71 3.47 -7.28 5.85
C LEU A 71 3.09 -5.96 5.20
N HIS A 72 3.97 -4.98 5.10
CA HIS A 72 3.60 -3.66 4.55
C HIS A 72 3.00 -3.78 3.15
N ILE A 73 3.65 -4.51 2.25
CA ILE A 73 3.20 -4.65 0.86
C ILE A 73 1.83 -5.33 0.80
N PHE A 74 1.69 -6.51 1.42
CA PHE A 74 0.43 -7.26 1.33
C PHE A 74 -0.69 -6.65 2.17
N TYR A 75 -0.37 -6.03 3.31
CA TYR A 75 -1.32 -5.27 4.10
C TYR A 75 -1.94 -4.14 3.28
N PHE A 76 -1.18 -3.42 2.47
CA PHE A 76 -1.75 -2.38 1.61
C PHE A 76 -2.44 -2.94 0.36
N LEU A 77 -1.99 -4.07 -0.17
CA LEU A 77 -2.67 -4.73 -1.29
C LEU A 77 -4.05 -5.30 -0.91
N GLN A 78 -4.26 -5.67 0.36
CA GLN A 78 -5.53 -6.23 0.84
C GLN A 78 -6.75 -5.35 0.49
N PHE A 79 -6.58 -4.03 0.36
CA PHE A 79 -7.69 -3.10 0.13
C PHE A 79 -8.26 -3.15 -1.27
N TYR A 80 -7.47 -3.66 -2.21
CA TYR A 80 -7.87 -3.93 -3.59
C TYR A 80 -8.50 -5.31 -3.76
N THR A 81 -8.66 -6.08 -2.67
CA THR A 81 -9.43 -7.32 -2.73
C THR A 81 -10.89 -7.02 -3.07
N HIS A 82 -11.37 -7.67 -4.14
CA HIS A 82 -12.77 -7.71 -4.49
C HIS A 82 -13.34 -9.08 -4.12
N LEU A 83 -13.79 -9.22 -2.87
CA LEU A 83 -14.65 -10.32 -2.48
C LEU A 83 -16.03 -10.05 -3.08
N LYS A 84 -16.53 -10.94 -3.95
CA LYS A 84 -17.89 -10.86 -4.50
C LYS A 84 -18.60 -12.16 -4.18
N TYR A 85 -19.62 -12.10 -3.33
CA TYR A 85 -20.53 -13.21 -3.05
C TYR A 85 -21.87 -13.01 -3.78
N LYS A 86 -22.62 -14.10 -3.94
CA LYS A 86 -23.94 -14.11 -4.58
C LYS A 86 -24.93 -13.14 -3.90
N SER A 87 -24.77 -12.89 -2.60
CA SER A 87 -25.54 -11.90 -1.84
C SER A 87 -24.68 -10.66 -1.54
N LYS A 88 -25.25 -9.47 -1.78
CA LYS A 88 -24.62 -8.19 -1.42
C LYS A 88 -24.37 -8.11 0.10
N THR A 89 -25.34 -8.51 0.90
CA THR A 89 -25.22 -8.52 2.38
C THR A 89 -24.09 -9.41 2.86
N MET A 90 -23.98 -10.63 2.31
CA MET A 90 -22.87 -11.53 2.63
C MET A 90 -21.52 -10.93 2.24
N THR A 91 -21.45 -10.29 1.06
CA THR A 91 -20.23 -9.63 0.61
C THR A 91 -19.74 -8.57 1.61
N TYR A 92 -20.65 -7.74 2.15
CA TYR A 92 -20.29 -6.74 3.15
C TYR A 92 -19.81 -7.37 4.45
N ILE A 93 -20.55 -8.36 4.97
CA ILE A 93 -20.21 -9.02 6.24
C ILE A 93 -18.83 -9.68 6.15
N TYR A 94 -18.58 -10.47 5.10
CA TYR A 94 -17.30 -11.15 4.93
C TYR A 94 -16.14 -10.18 4.72
N THR A 95 -16.33 -9.12 3.93
CA THR A 95 -15.29 -8.10 3.71
C THR A 95 -14.96 -7.36 5.01
N TYR A 96 -15.98 -7.05 5.82
CA TYR A 96 -15.81 -6.40 7.11
C TYR A 96 -15.06 -7.30 8.11
N LEU A 97 -15.50 -8.56 8.25
CA LEU A 97 -14.83 -9.54 9.11
C LEU A 97 -13.39 -9.79 8.67
N TYR A 98 -13.13 -9.83 7.36
CA TYR A 98 -11.79 -10.00 6.80
C TYR A 98 -10.84 -8.87 7.23
N HIS A 99 -11.25 -7.61 7.06
CA HIS A 99 -10.41 -6.47 7.46
C HIS A 99 -10.26 -6.35 8.98
N ILE A 100 -11.30 -6.66 9.75
CA ILE A 100 -11.19 -6.73 11.22
C ILE A 100 -10.20 -7.80 11.64
N LEU A 101 -10.25 -8.98 11.04
CA LEU A 101 -9.36 -10.09 11.36
C LEU A 101 -7.90 -9.68 11.13
N ILE A 102 -7.61 -9.10 9.95
CA ILE A 102 -6.27 -8.61 9.62
C ILE A 102 -5.83 -7.49 10.59
N TRP A 103 -6.75 -6.59 10.95
CA TRP A 103 -6.48 -5.54 11.95
C TRP A 103 -6.13 -6.12 13.32
N ILE A 104 -6.87 -7.12 13.81
CA ILE A 104 -6.59 -7.80 15.08
C ILE A 104 -5.19 -8.43 15.03
N PHE A 105 -4.88 -9.16 13.94
CA PHE A 105 -3.58 -9.80 13.81
C PHE A 105 -2.43 -8.79 13.75
N LYS A 106 -2.55 -7.73 12.94
CA LYS A 106 -1.53 -6.68 12.86
C LYS A 106 -1.34 -5.96 14.20
N THR A 107 -2.44 -5.60 14.86
CA THR A 107 -2.43 -4.94 16.18
C THR A 107 -1.77 -5.83 17.23
N GLY A 108 -2.06 -7.13 17.23
CA GLY A 108 -1.39 -8.09 18.12
C GLY A 108 0.12 -8.08 17.95
N GLY A 109 0.62 -8.07 16.70
CA GLY A 109 2.05 -7.94 16.42
C GLY A 109 2.63 -6.62 16.92
N ASN A 110 1.95 -5.49 16.67
CA ASN A 110 2.39 -4.17 17.17
C ASN A 110 2.45 -4.11 18.70
N ILE A 111 1.50 -4.72 19.40
CA ILE A 111 1.49 -4.83 20.87
C ILE A 111 2.69 -5.65 21.36
N ILE A 112 3.01 -6.76 20.69
CA ILE A 112 4.18 -7.57 21.06
C ILE A 112 5.47 -6.76 20.89
N TYR A 113 5.63 -6.04 19.78
CA TYR A 113 6.77 -5.14 19.57
C TYR A 113 6.82 -3.98 20.57
N PHE A 114 5.67 -3.44 20.95
CA PHE A 114 5.57 -2.45 22.02
C PHE A 114 6.12 -3.02 23.33
N LEU A 115 5.70 -4.22 23.72
CA LEU A 115 6.18 -4.90 24.93
C LEU A 115 7.67 -5.23 24.86
N TYR A 116 8.16 -5.64 23.69
CA TYR A 116 9.59 -5.86 23.44
C TYR A 116 10.40 -4.60 23.74
N HIS A 117 10.03 -3.46 23.13
CA HIS A 117 10.74 -2.20 23.36
C HIS A 117 10.48 -1.61 24.75
N HIS A 118 9.36 -1.95 25.39
CA HIS A 118 9.13 -1.67 26.80
C HIS A 118 10.17 -2.35 27.69
N HIS A 119 10.42 -3.64 27.45
CA HIS A 119 11.46 -4.38 28.15
C HIS A 119 12.87 -3.83 27.88
N GLU A 120 13.15 -3.34 26.66
CA GLU A 120 14.42 -2.70 26.30
C GLU A 120 14.55 -1.25 26.81
N LYS A 121 13.52 -0.68 27.44
CA LYS A 121 13.47 0.74 27.87
C LYS A 121 13.66 1.74 26.71
N ASN A 122 13.32 1.35 25.48
CA ASN A 122 13.38 2.22 24.30
C ASN A 122 12.06 2.99 24.12
N ILE A 123 11.93 4.13 24.81
CA ILE A 123 10.69 4.92 24.84
C ILE A 123 10.27 5.39 23.44
N PHE A 124 11.24 5.77 22.60
CA PHE A 124 10.95 6.26 21.24
C PHE A 124 10.23 5.19 20.41
N HIS A 125 10.77 3.97 20.37
CA HIS A 125 10.15 2.88 19.60
C HIS A 125 8.81 2.44 20.20
N GLN A 126 8.66 2.44 21.52
CA GLN A 126 7.35 2.22 22.17
C GLN A 126 6.30 3.22 21.67
N CYS A 127 6.65 4.52 21.63
CA CYS A 127 5.75 5.55 21.11
C CYS A 127 5.41 5.32 19.62
N ILE A 128 6.38 4.95 18.78
CA ILE A 128 6.13 4.66 17.37
C ILE A 128 5.16 3.48 17.19
N PHE A 129 5.34 2.36 17.91
CA PHE A 129 4.42 1.22 17.80
C PHE A 129 3.02 1.52 18.34
N ALA A 130 2.91 2.36 19.37
CA ALA A 130 1.62 2.87 19.84
C ALA A 130 0.94 3.73 18.75
N LEU A 131 1.68 4.66 18.13
CA LEU A 131 1.17 5.50 17.05
C LEU A 131 0.77 4.67 15.81
N ARG A 132 1.55 3.66 15.43
CA ARG A 132 1.19 2.70 14.37
C ARG A 132 -0.14 1.99 14.66
N THR A 133 -0.36 1.56 15.90
CA THR A 133 -1.62 0.94 16.31
C THR A 133 -2.81 1.89 16.19
N ILE A 134 -2.62 3.16 16.56
CA ILE A 134 -3.66 4.20 16.40
C ILE A 134 -3.93 4.45 14.91
N GLN A 135 -2.87 4.64 14.11
CA GLN A 135 -2.96 4.87 12.68
C GLN A 135 -3.66 3.71 11.96
N ASP A 136 -3.33 2.46 12.29
CA ASP A 136 -3.98 1.27 11.73
C ASP A 136 -5.47 1.21 12.09
N THR A 137 -5.82 1.58 13.31
CA THR A 137 -7.21 1.60 13.78
C THR A 137 -8.03 2.67 13.05
N ILE A 138 -7.49 3.87 12.90
CA ILE A 138 -8.13 4.95 12.15
C ILE A 138 -8.29 4.54 10.69
N PHE A 139 -7.22 4.00 10.09
CA PHE A 139 -7.18 3.61 8.69
C PHE A 139 -8.20 2.51 8.36
N ILE A 140 -8.25 1.42 9.14
CA ILE A 140 -9.23 0.35 8.96
C ILE A 140 -10.65 0.85 9.15
N SER A 141 -10.87 1.75 10.11
CA SER A 141 -12.18 2.36 10.32
C SER A 141 -12.67 3.11 9.07
N PHE A 142 -11.81 3.91 8.44
CA PHE A 142 -12.13 4.59 7.17
C PHE A 142 -12.42 3.62 6.04
N ILE A 143 -11.60 2.57 5.88
CA ILE A 143 -11.80 1.54 4.86
C ILE A 143 -13.15 0.85 5.04
N CYS A 144 -13.48 0.45 6.27
CA CYS A 144 -14.77 -0.17 6.58
C CYS A 144 -15.93 0.77 6.22
N ILE A 145 -15.83 2.06 6.55
CA ILE A 145 -16.84 3.06 6.17
C ILE A 145 -16.98 3.15 4.65
N TYR A 146 -15.88 3.25 3.90
CA TYR A 146 -15.91 3.37 2.44
C TYR A 146 -16.48 2.11 1.76
N LYS A 147 -16.13 0.92 2.25
CA LYS A 147 -16.67 -0.34 1.73
C LYS A 147 -18.16 -0.49 2.06
N ILE A 148 -18.60 -0.12 3.26
CA ILE A 148 -20.03 -0.11 3.63
C ILE A 148 -20.82 0.84 2.72
N ARG A 149 -20.26 2.03 2.43
CA ARG A 149 -20.87 3.01 1.54
C ARG A 149 -20.68 2.72 0.05
N SER A 150 -20.07 1.58 -0.31
CA SER A 150 -19.86 1.16 -1.70
C SER A 150 -19.11 2.19 -2.55
N TYR A 151 -18.08 2.83 -1.99
CA TYR A 151 -17.27 3.76 -2.76
C TYR A 151 -16.36 2.98 -3.73
N ASP A 152 -16.35 3.41 -4.98
CA ASP A 152 -15.53 2.78 -6.00
C ASP A 152 -14.08 3.27 -5.89
N PRO A 153 -13.10 2.35 -5.82
CA PRO A 153 -11.69 2.73 -5.84
C PRO A 153 -11.30 3.20 -7.24
N LEU A 154 -10.48 4.25 -7.32
CA LEU A 154 -9.93 4.74 -8.57
C LEU A 154 -8.88 3.79 -9.17
N ILE A 155 -8.15 3.06 -8.34
CA ILE A 155 -7.19 2.04 -8.77
C ILE A 155 -7.86 0.66 -8.75
N CYS A 156 -7.78 -0.04 -9.87
CA CYS A 156 -8.16 -1.44 -9.97
C CYS A 156 -6.93 -2.29 -10.28
N VAL A 157 -6.59 -3.22 -9.37
CA VAL A 157 -5.37 -4.02 -9.48
C VAL A 157 -5.54 -5.11 -10.53
N GLN A 158 -4.73 -5.04 -11.58
CA GLN A 158 -4.63 -6.07 -12.60
C GLN A 158 -3.61 -7.16 -12.22
N HIS A 159 -3.77 -8.37 -12.76
CA HIS A 159 -2.82 -9.49 -12.59
C HIS A 159 -1.37 -9.06 -12.83
N LYS A 160 -1.12 -8.35 -13.93
CA LYS A 160 0.21 -7.88 -14.30
C LYS A 160 0.82 -6.99 -13.21
N ALA A 161 0.01 -6.12 -12.59
CA ALA A 161 0.48 -5.26 -11.50
C ALA A 161 0.80 -6.09 -10.24
N LEU A 162 -0.05 -7.05 -9.87
CA LEU A 162 0.22 -7.93 -8.72
C LEU A 162 1.49 -8.77 -8.95
N PHE A 163 1.62 -9.44 -10.09
CA PHE A 163 2.80 -10.24 -10.41
C PHE A 163 4.06 -9.38 -10.51
N SER A 164 3.96 -8.15 -11.03
CA SER A 164 5.09 -7.21 -11.03
C SER A 164 5.53 -6.87 -9.60
N VAL A 165 4.60 -6.66 -8.68
CA VAL A 165 4.93 -6.41 -7.26
C VAL A 165 5.56 -7.64 -6.62
N ILE A 166 5.00 -8.83 -6.83
CA ILE A 166 5.53 -10.08 -6.28
C ILE A 166 6.93 -10.37 -6.84
N SER A 167 7.15 -10.20 -8.15
CA SER A 167 8.44 -10.44 -8.79
C SER A 167 9.52 -9.47 -8.29
N ARG A 168 9.17 -8.18 -8.11
CA ARG A 168 10.08 -7.19 -7.51
C ARG A 168 10.40 -7.55 -6.06
N LEU A 169 9.39 -7.94 -5.28
CA LEU A 169 9.59 -8.41 -3.91
C LEU A 169 10.49 -9.64 -3.87
N GLU A 170 10.30 -10.61 -4.76
CA GLU A 170 11.12 -11.82 -4.85
C GLU A 170 12.58 -11.49 -5.16
N ILE A 171 12.85 -10.66 -6.16
CA ILE A 171 14.22 -10.23 -6.50
C ILE A 171 14.87 -9.55 -5.30
N ILE A 172 14.13 -8.66 -4.63
CA ILE A 172 14.65 -7.93 -3.48
C ILE A 172 14.89 -8.89 -2.31
N LEU A 173 13.98 -9.81 -2.01
CA LEU A 173 14.18 -10.83 -0.98
C LEU A 173 15.36 -11.75 -1.33
N ALA A 174 15.53 -12.14 -2.60
CA ALA A 174 16.65 -12.97 -3.04
C ALA A 174 18.01 -12.29 -2.85
N ILE A 175 18.07 -10.97 -3.05
CA ILE A 175 19.29 -10.18 -2.80
C ILE A 175 19.50 -9.96 -1.30
N LEU A 176 18.43 -9.63 -0.57
CA LEU A 176 18.55 -9.25 0.82
C LEU A 176 18.72 -10.46 1.76
N VAL A 177 18.10 -11.62 1.49
CA VAL A 177 18.16 -12.80 2.38
C VAL A 177 19.61 -13.24 2.67
N PRO A 178 20.51 -13.34 1.67
CA PRO A 178 21.94 -13.60 1.93
C PRO A 178 22.61 -12.52 2.78
N ILE A 179 22.22 -11.25 2.60
CA ILE A 179 22.76 -10.12 3.36
C ILE A 179 22.25 -10.17 4.82
N PHE A 180 20.95 -10.43 5.02
CA PHE A 180 20.32 -10.64 6.34
C PHE A 180 20.95 -11.80 7.12
N ALA A 181 21.42 -12.83 6.42
CA ALA A 181 22.06 -13.98 7.05
C ALA A 181 23.47 -13.68 7.59
N GLN A 182 24.10 -12.58 7.17
CA GLN A 182 25.49 -12.28 7.46
C GLN A 182 25.71 -11.14 8.48
N GLU A 183 24.74 -10.25 8.73
CA GLU A 183 25.03 -9.03 9.51
C GLU A 183 23.91 -8.53 10.46
N ASN A 184 24.33 -7.86 11.56
CA ASN A 184 23.49 -7.03 12.44
C ASN A 184 22.98 -5.74 11.76
N LEU A 185 23.46 -5.42 10.55
CA LEU A 185 23.21 -4.17 9.82
C LEU A 185 21.82 -4.13 9.16
N VAL A 186 21.24 -5.27 8.85
CA VAL A 186 20.16 -5.35 7.84
C VAL A 186 18.76 -5.14 8.44
N LYS A 187 18.59 -5.23 9.76
CA LYS A 187 17.29 -5.14 10.45
C LYS A 187 16.51 -3.85 10.17
N LYS A 188 17.18 -2.77 9.71
CA LYS A 188 16.61 -1.42 9.60
C LYS A 188 16.10 -1.07 8.19
N THR A 189 16.73 -1.59 7.13
CA THR A 189 16.47 -1.12 5.74
C THR A 189 15.22 -1.72 5.12
N VAL A 190 14.65 -2.73 5.78
CA VAL A 190 13.61 -3.57 5.20
C VAL A 190 12.31 -2.78 4.98
N ALA A 191 11.89 -1.99 5.97
CA ALA A 191 10.64 -1.26 5.87
C ALA A 191 10.67 -0.19 4.77
N ASN A 192 11.78 0.54 4.63
CA ASN A 192 11.98 1.51 3.55
C ASN A 192 11.87 0.89 2.16
N ILE A 193 12.38 -0.34 1.99
CA ILE A 193 12.25 -1.10 0.75
C ILE A 193 10.79 -1.41 0.44
N SER A 194 10.00 -1.81 1.44
CA SER A 194 8.57 -2.07 1.27
C SER A 194 7.83 -0.83 0.77
N LEU A 195 8.18 0.34 1.31
CA LEU A 195 7.57 1.62 0.96
C LEU A 195 7.96 2.07 -0.45
N PHE A 196 9.20 1.80 -0.90
CA PHE A 196 9.59 2.04 -2.29
C PHE A 196 8.86 1.14 -3.29
N ILE A 197 8.64 -0.14 -2.96
CA ILE A 197 7.84 -1.04 -3.81
C ILE A 197 6.41 -0.51 -3.95
N LEU A 198 5.84 0.01 -2.85
CA LEU A 198 4.51 0.63 -2.86
C LEU A 198 4.50 1.93 -3.68
N TYR A 199 5.54 2.76 -3.57
CA TYR A 199 5.69 3.95 -4.41
C TYR A 199 5.71 3.59 -5.89
N ASP A 200 6.55 2.63 -6.28
CA ASP A 200 6.67 2.15 -7.65
C ASP A 200 5.31 1.63 -8.14
N PHE A 201 4.59 0.86 -7.32
CA PHE A 201 3.22 0.43 -7.62
C PHE A 201 2.26 1.63 -7.86
N PHE A 202 2.25 2.64 -6.98
CA PHE A 202 1.38 3.81 -7.14
C PHE A 202 1.78 4.70 -8.32
N SER A 203 3.06 4.77 -8.65
CA SER A 203 3.59 5.60 -9.74
C SER A 203 2.99 5.22 -11.10
N VAL A 204 2.67 3.94 -11.31
CA VAL A 204 2.00 3.43 -12.52
C VAL A 204 0.63 4.09 -12.72
N TYR A 205 -0.06 4.44 -11.63
CA TYR A 205 -1.39 5.04 -11.66
C TYR A 205 -1.38 6.56 -11.53
N TYR A 206 -0.20 7.20 -11.52
CA TYR A 206 -0.06 8.65 -11.28
C TYR A 206 -0.90 9.53 -12.23
N HIS A 207 -1.07 9.09 -13.48
CA HIS A 207 -1.86 9.80 -14.48
C HIS A 207 -3.36 9.88 -14.12
N LEU A 208 -3.87 8.96 -13.30
CA LEU A 208 -5.26 8.92 -12.85
C LEU A 208 -5.50 9.78 -11.60
N PHE A 209 -4.44 10.23 -10.93
CA PHE A 209 -4.55 10.87 -9.62
C PHE A 209 -5.07 12.31 -9.70
N THR A 210 -5.98 12.65 -8.80
CA THR A 210 -6.39 14.04 -8.54
C THR A 210 -5.23 14.84 -7.94
N LEU A 211 -5.31 16.17 -7.95
CA LEU A 211 -4.28 17.02 -7.36
C LEU A 211 -3.97 16.65 -5.89
N ARG A 212 -4.99 16.32 -5.10
CA ARG A 212 -4.84 15.90 -3.69
C ARG A 212 -4.06 14.58 -3.56
N LEU A 213 -4.38 13.58 -4.40
CA LEU A 213 -3.66 12.31 -4.44
C LEU A 213 -2.20 12.49 -4.87
N LYS A 214 -1.95 13.38 -5.84
CA LYS A 214 -0.58 13.72 -6.27
C LYS A 214 0.23 14.33 -5.12
N TRP A 215 -0.37 15.23 -4.34
CA TRP A 215 0.28 15.79 -3.14
C TRP A 215 0.56 14.72 -2.08
N ALA A 216 -0.38 13.82 -1.80
CA ALA A 216 -0.16 12.71 -0.87
C ALA A 216 0.98 11.79 -1.33
N LEU A 217 1.03 11.46 -2.63
CA LEU A 217 2.11 10.65 -3.21
C LEU A 217 3.46 11.37 -3.12
N TRP A 218 3.50 12.68 -3.37
CA TRP A 218 4.73 13.45 -3.22
C TRP A 218 5.22 13.50 -1.77
N LEU A 219 4.32 13.73 -0.81
CA LEU A 219 4.68 13.66 0.62
C LEU A 219 5.21 12.28 1.00
N PHE A 220 4.56 11.22 0.50
CA PHE A 220 5.02 9.85 0.68
C PHE A 220 6.46 9.66 0.19
N VAL A 221 6.77 10.07 -1.05
CA VAL A 221 8.12 9.96 -1.62
C VAL A 221 9.15 10.76 -0.82
N VAL A 222 8.81 11.99 -0.43
CA VAL A 222 9.70 12.84 0.36
C VAL A 222 10.02 12.19 1.69
N PHE A 223 9.01 11.66 2.40
CA PHE A 223 9.22 11.01 3.68
C PHE A 223 10.05 9.73 3.58
N ILE A 224 9.79 8.86 2.59
CA ILE A 224 10.64 7.67 2.37
C ILE A 224 12.08 8.09 2.07
N THR A 225 12.27 9.10 1.21
CA THR A 225 13.61 9.56 0.82
C THR A 225 14.38 10.08 2.04
N ILE A 226 13.73 10.89 2.89
CA ILE A 226 14.35 11.39 4.13
C ILE A 226 14.66 10.22 5.08
N SER A 227 13.76 9.25 5.21
CA SER A 227 13.99 8.07 6.04
C SER A 227 15.26 7.33 5.61
N VAL A 228 15.34 6.96 4.33
CA VAL A 228 16.46 6.21 3.74
C VAL A 228 17.78 6.96 3.86
N VAL A 229 17.78 8.28 3.56
CA VAL A 229 18.99 9.10 3.68
C VAL A 229 19.50 9.11 5.12
N ASN A 230 18.60 9.24 6.11
CA ASN A 230 19.00 9.21 7.52
C ASN A 230 19.46 7.83 7.97
N GLU A 231 18.84 6.77 7.46
CA GLU A 231 19.29 5.41 7.69
C GLU A 231 20.72 5.18 7.16
N TRP A 232 21.00 5.66 5.95
CA TRP A 232 22.33 5.58 5.34
C TRP A 232 23.36 6.40 6.12
N LEU A 233 23.00 7.61 6.57
CA LEU A 233 23.87 8.43 7.42
C LEU A 233 24.15 7.73 8.75
N TYR A 234 23.16 7.05 9.34
CA TYR A 234 23.36 6.24 10.53
C TYR A 234 24.34 5.09 10.28
N PHE A 235 24.25 4.42 9.12
CA PHE A 235 25.20 3.35 8.76
C PHE A 235 26.62 3.86 8.56
N VAL A 236 26.81 5.03 7.94
CA VAL A 236 28.15 5.57 7.73
C VAL A 236 28.78 6.04 9.05
N ASN A 237 27.98 6.63 9.94
CA ASN A 237 28.51 7.31 11.13
C ASN A 237 28.32 6.57 12.46
N HIS A 238 27.65 5.40 12.49
CA HIS A 238 27.43 4.42 13.58
C HIS A 238 27.11 4.90 15.02
N GLN A 239 27.17 6.20 15.31
CA GLN A 239 27.03 6.84 16.62
C GLN A 239 25.89 7.86 16.63
N TRP A 240 25.30 8.15 15.45
CA TRP A 240 24.28 9.16 15.30
C TRP A 240 22.90 8.56 15.57
N TYR A 241 22.63 8.18 16.82
CA TYR A 241 21.34 7.65 17.25
C TYR A 241 20.15 8.56 16.86
N LEU A 242 20.38 9.87 16.73
CA LEU A 242 19.39 10.80 16.22
C LEU A 242 18.96 10.47 14.78
N CYS A 243 19.88 10.07 13.89
CA CYS A 243 19.54 9.67 12.52
C CYS A 243 18.67 8.41 12.49
N ASP A 244 18.87 7.47 13.42
CA ASP A 244 18.00 6.30 13.56
C ASP A 244 16.57 6.71 13.93
N GLN A 245 16.42 7.58 14.93
CA GLN A 245 15.11 8.08 15.33
C GLN A 245 14.42 8.88 14.22
N ILE A 246 15.17 9.73 13.51
CA ILE A 246 14.66 10.47 12.36
C ILE A 246 14.21 9.49 11.27
N SER A 247 15.03 8.49 10.94
CA SER A 247 14.69 7.46 9.94
C SER A 247 13.36 6.77 10.27
N THR A 248 13.23 6.22 11.48
CA THR A 248 12.01 5.54 11.94
C THR A 248 10.80 6.48 12.01
N GLY A 249 11.01 7.74 12.41
CA GLY A 249 9.94 8.75 12.42
C GLY A 249 9.41 9.06 11.01
N PHE A 250 10.31 9.23 10.04
CA PHE A 250 9.94 9.48 8.65
C PHE A 250 9.37 8.23 7.95
N GLU A 251 9.78 7.03 8.34
CA GLU A 251 9.15 5.77 7.92
C GLU A 251 7.67 5.74 8.35
N PHE A 252 7.38 6.05 9.61
CA PHE A 252 6.00 6.16 10.10
C PHE A 252 5.19 7.25 9.37
N LEU A 253 5.80 8.41 9.09
CA LEU A 253 5.14 9.47 8.32
C LEU A 253 4.87 9.05 6.87
N ALA A 254 5.78 8.28 6.25
CA ALA A 254 5.58 7.69 4.95
C ALA A 254 4.43 6.67 4.95
N GLU A 255 4.33 5.81 5.97
CA GLU A 255 3.18 4.92 6.15
C GLU A 255 1.86 5.71 6.24
N CYS A 256 1.83 6.79 7.02
CA CYS A 256 0.68 7.69 7.12
C CYS A 256 0.30 8.29 5.76
N ALA A 257 1.29 8.78 4.99
CA ALA A 257 1.06 9.34 3.67
C ALA A 257 0.57 8.27 2.66
N CYS A 258 1.09 7.05 2.74
CA CYS A 258 0.61 5.90 1.96
C CYS A 258 -0.86 5.59 2.29
N CYS A 259 -1.24 5.60 3.58
CA CYS A 259 -2.63 5.49 3.99
C CYS A 259 -3.52 6.59 3.39
N LEU A 260 -3.04 7.83 3.33
CA LEU A 260 -3.78 8.92 2.69
C LEU A 260 -3.98 8.70 1.18
N VAL A 261 -2.96 8.20 0.47
CA VAL A 261 -3.08 7.82 -0.94
C VAL A 261 -4.19 6.78 -1.11
N ILE A 262 -4.25 5.77 -0.24
CA ILE A 262 -5.25 4.70 -0.31
C ILE A 262 -6.65 5.20 0.08
N ILE A 263 -6.78 6.06 1.08
CA ILE A 263 -8.08 6.62 1.50
C ILE A 263 -8.63 7.55 0.41
N TRP A 264 -7.82 8.46 -0.11
CA TRP A 264 -8.28 9.48 -1.06
C TRP A 264 -8.53 8.97 -2.48
N GLN A 265 -8.21 7.71 -2.77
CA GLN A 265 -8.55 7.11 -4.07
C GLN A 265 -10.03 6.71 -4.19
N PHE A 266 -10.75 6.59 -3.07
CA PHE A 266 -12.17 6.22 -3.08
C PHE A 266 -13.00 7.42 -3.53
N LYS A 267 -13.70 7.30 -4.66
CA LYS A 267 -14.58 8.35 -5.16
C LYS A 267 -15.85 8.40 -4.31
N LEU A 268 -16.21 9.58 -3.80
CA LEU A 268 -17.55 9.79 -3.26
C LEU A 268 -18.55 9.61 -4.41
N PRO A 269 -19.65 8.85 -4.22
CA PRO A 269 -20.75 8.89 -5.16
C PRO A 269 -21.25 10.33 -5.19
N ILE A 270 -21.20 10.94 -6.38
CA ILE A 270 -21.86 12.22 -6.61
C ILE A 270 -23.34 11.91 -6.43
N ILE A 271 -23.91 12.34 -5.31
CA ILE A 271 -25.36 12.34 -5.15
C ILE A 271 -25.83 13.36 -6.18
N ILE A 272 -26.28 12.87 -7.33
CA ILE A 272 -27.04 13.66 -8.29
C ILE A 272 -28.34 13.94 -7.55
N LEU A 273 -28.39 15.08 -6.85
CA LEU A 273 -29.65 15.64 -6.41
C LEU A 273 -30.51 15.78 -7.67
N PRO A 274 -31.73 15.23 -7.68
CA PRO A 274 -32.63 15.45 -8.81
C PRO A 274 -32.71 16.96 -8.98
N SER A 275 -32.32 17.44 -10.17
CA SER A 275 -32.50 18.85 -10.51
C SER A 275 -33.99 19.10 -10.36
N ASP A 276 -34.36 19.90 -9.36
CA ASP A 276 -35.73 20.33 -9.19
C ASP A 276 -36.23 20.82 -10.55
N GLN A 277 -37.26 20.13 -11.04
CA GLN A 277 -38.01 20.54 -12.22
C GLN A 277 -38.57 21.93 -11.90
N THR A 278 -37.91 22.94 -12.43
CA THR A 278 -38.43 24.31 -12.53
C THR A 278 -38.72 24.60 -14.00
#